data_AF-A0A1G1VBA8-F1
#
_entry.id   AF-A0A1G1VBA8-F1
#
_cell.length_a   1.000
_cell.length_b   1.000
_cell.length_c   1.000
_cell.angle_alpha   90.00
_cell.angle_beta   90.00
_cell.angle_gamma   90.00
#
_symmetry.space_group_name_H-M   'P 1'
#
loop_
_entity.id
_entity.type
_entity.pdbx_description
1 polymer ?
#
loop_
_entity_poly.entity_id
_entity_poly.type
_entity_poly.pdbx_seq_one_letter_code
_entity_poly.pdbx_strand_id
1 'polypeptide(L)'
;MTHLPCIYKSKCFNHSKVPFKKEVKDTEIAHLFEHILLEHLRLEKESRGCKSACFSGETRWDWSKNPCGTFHIKVGVKHAELEVFSKAFEKSINLFMSLLDSTKLMHQRPAVAQN
;
A
#
# COMPACT_ATOMS: atom_id res chain seq x y z
N MET A 1 5.41 2.50 17.00
CA MET A 1 5.89 2.13 15.64
C MET A 1 5.24 3.07 14.65
N THR A 2 6.03 3.89 13.95
CA THR A 2 5.53 4.85 12.96
C THR A 2 5.52 4.14 11.61
N HIS A 3 4.39 3.56 11.23
CA HIS A 3 4.40 2.51 10.22
C HIS A 3 4.79 2.97 8.81
N LEU A 4 4.40 4.16 8.36
CA LEU A 4 4.85 4.74 7.08
C LEU A 4 4.60 6.26 7.08
N PRO A 5 5.56 7.11 7.48
CA PRO A 5 5.29 8.51 7.80
C PRO A 5 4.93 9.38 6.58
N CYS A 6 5.32 8.97 5.36
CA CYS A 6 5.09 9.76 4.16
C CYS A 6 4.14 9.09 3.16
N ILE A 7 3.47 7.98 3.49
CA ILE A 7 2.50 7.34 2.57
C ILE A 7 1.41 8.32 2.14
N TYR A 8 0.94 9.19 3.04
CA TYR A 8 -0.06 10.22 2.71
C TYR A 8 0.46 11.38 1.85
N LYS A 9 1.77 11.46 1.62
CA LYS A 9 2.42 12.43 0.72
C LYS A 9 2.57 11.86 -0.69
N SER A 10 2.29 10.57 -0.92
CA SER A 10 2.29 9.99 -2.26
C SER A 10 1.26 10.72 -3.13
N LYS A 11 1.63 10.94 -4.39
CA LYS A 11 0.70 11.43 -5.41
C LYS A 11 0.06 10.22 -6.06
N CYS A 12 -1.26 10.11 -5.94
CA CYS A 12 -2.04 9.19 -6.76
C CYS A 12 -2.56 9.92 -7.99
N PHE A 13 -2.46 9.28 -9.16
CA PHE A 13 -2.96 9.81 -10.43
C PHE A 13 -4.22 9.06 -10.89
N ASN A 14 -5.09 8.67 -9.95
CA ASN A 14 -6.41 8.16 -10.28
C ASN A 14 -7.27 9.22 -11.02
N HIS A 15 -8.45 8.83 -11.51
CA HIS A 15 -9.34 9.73 -12.26
C HIS A 15 -9.69 11.04 -11.53
N SER A 16 -9.61 11.06 -10.20
CA SER A 16 -9.97 12.20 -9.36
C SER A 16 -8.82 13.17 -9.09
N LYS A 17 -7.55 12.84 -9.43
CA LYS A 17 -6.35 13.66 -9.19
C LYS A 17 -6.21 14.21 -7.76
N VAL A 18 -6.73 13.48 -6.76
CA VAL A 18 -6.67 13.89 -5.34
C VAL A 18 -5.45 13.27 -4.63
N PRO A 19 -4.90 13.91 -3.57
CA PRO A 19 -3.84 13.30 -2.77
C PRO A 19 -4.29 11.99 -2.11
N PHE A 20 -3.38 11.02 -1.97
CA PHE A 20 -3.72 9.71 -1.39
C PHE A 20 -4.35 9.79 0.00
N LYS A 21 -3.99 10.82 0.80
CA LYS A 21 -4.63 11.11 2.10
C LYS A 21 -6.16 11.20 2.04
N LYS A 22 -6.73 11.68 0.93
CA LYS A 22 -8.19 11.77 0.74
C LYS A 22 -8.76 10.46 0.20
N GLU A 23 -8.06 9.83 -0.72
CA GLU A 23 -8.45 8.58 -1.38
C GLU A 23 -8.45 7.37 -0.46
N VAL A 24 -7.50 7.27 0.47
CA VAL A 24 -7.29 6.08 1.32
C VAL A 24 -8.54 5.63 2.10
N LYS A 25 -9.51 6.52 2.31
CA LYS A 25 -10.78 6.21 2.99
C LYS A 25 -11.74 5.38 2.16
N ASP A 26 -11.58 5.41 0.85
CA ASP A 26 -12.46 4.80 -0.15
C ASP A 26 -11.60 4.17 -1.25
N THR A 27 -10.59 3.41 -0.83
CA THR A 27 -9.63 2.77 -1.72
C THR A 27 -9.69 1.26 -1.56
N GLU A 28 -9.59 0.56 -2.68
CA GLU A 28 -9.49 -0.88 -2.68
C GLU A 28 -8.22 -1.35 -1.98
N ILE A 29 -8.32 -2.48 -1.29
CA ILE A 29 -7.26 -2.95 -0.40
C ILE A 29 -5.92 -3.20 -1.15
N ALA A 30 -5.99 -3.60 -2.41
CA ALA A 30 -4.82 -3.78 -3.26
C ALA A 30 -4.16 -2.45 -3.65
N HIS A 31 -4.93 -1.37 -3.84
CA HIS A 31 -4.36 -0.06 -4.11
C HIS A 31 -3.66 0.49 -2.86
N LEU A 32 -4.20 0.24 -1.67
CA LEU A 32 -3.48 0.52 -0.42
C LEU A 32 -2.15 -0.25 -0.34
N PHE A 33 -2.15 -1.55 -0.69
CA PHE A 33 -0.92 -2.35 -0.73
C PHE A 33 0.12 -1.78 -1.70
N GLU A 34 -0.29 -1.31 -2.88
CA GLU A 34 0.59 -0.62 -3.83
C GLU A 34 1.29 0.58 -3.17
N HIS A 35 0.55 1.47 -2.50
CA HIS A 35 1.15 2.64 -1.84
C HIS A 35 2.09 2.27 -0.68
N ILE A 36 1.76 1.22 0.07
CA ILE A 36 2.64 0.66 1.11
C ILE A 36 3.97 0.21 0.49
N LEU A 37 3.90 -0.51 -0.64
CA LEU A 37 5.07 -1.00 -1.35
C LEU A 37 5.93 0.13 -1.93
N LEU A 38 5.32 1.14 -2.53
CA LEU A 38 6.03 2.30 -3.08
C LEU A 38 6.77 3.09 -1.98
N GLU A 39 6.15 3.27 -0.82
CA GLU A 39 6.80 3.94 0.31
C GLU A 39 7.95 3.10 0.89
N HIS A 40 7.79 1.78 1.04
CA HIS A 40 8.89 0.92 1.46
C HIS A 40 10.05 0.91 0.46
N LEU A 41 9.78 0.90 -0.84
CA LEU A 41 10.80 1.02 -1.88
C LEU A 41 11.58 2.33 -1.75
N ARG A 42 10.87 3.44 -1.53
CA ARG A 42 11.51 4.73 -1.27
C ARG A 42 12.42 4.68 -0.04
N LEU A 43 11.92 4.16 1.08
CA LEU A 43 12.68 4.07 2.34
C LEU A 43 13.93 3.18 2.20
N GLU A 44 13.82 2.04 1.51
CA GLU A 44 14.96 1.14 1.26
C GLU A 44 16.02 1.77 0.35
N LYS A 45 15.61 2.67 -0.54
CA LYS A 45 16.55 3.38 -1.43
C LYS A 45 17.20 4.56 -0.71
N GLU A 46 16.45 5.28 0.13
CA GLU A 46 16.98 6.34 1.00
C GLU A 46 18.01 5.80 2.01
N SER A 47 17.77 4.61 2.59
CA SER A 47 18.71 3.98 3.54
C SER A 47 20.06 3.62 2.90
N ARG A 48 20.10 3.48 1.56
CA ARG A 48 21.32 3.26 0.76
C ARG A 48 21.97 4.56 0.28
N GLY A 49 21.54 5.72 0.78
CA GLY A 49 22.13 7.03 0.49
C GLY A 49 21.59 7.74 -0.75
N CYS A 50 20.54 7.21 -1.40
CA CYS A 50 19.89 7.89 -2.53
C CYS A 50 19.01 9.03 -2.04
N LYS A 51 19.34 10.27 -2.43
CA LYS A 51 18.61 11.50 -1.98
C LYS A 51 17.25 11.72 -2.65
N SER A 52 16.95 10.99 -3.73
CA SER A 52 15.68 11.07 -4.44
C SER A 52 15.33 9.70 -5.01
N ALA A 53 14.27 9.11 -4.47
CA ALA A 53 13.73 7.84 -4.92
C ALA A 53 12.25 8.06 -5.25
N CYS A 54 11.92 8.05 -6.54
CA CYS A 54 10.55 8.06 -7.01
C CYS A 54 10.29 6.73 -7.70
N PHE A 55 9.27 6.02 -7.22
CA PHE A 55 8.76 4.79 -7.81
C PHE A 55 7.33 5.04 -8.29
N SER A 56 6.98 4.44 -9.42
CA SER A 56 5.63 4.47 -9.96
C SER A 56 4.98 3.10 -9.83
N GLY A 57 3.71 3.07 -9.47
CA GLY A 57 2.89 1.87 -9.49
C GLY A 57 1.63 2.07 -10.32
N GLU A 58 0.98 0.96 -10.63
CA GLU A 58 -0.36 0.93 -11.18
C GLU A 58 -1.11 -0.31 -10.66
N THR A 59 -2.24 -0.10 -9.99
CA THR A 59 -3.19 -1.16 -9.64
C THR A 59 -4.39 -1.15 -10.59
N ARG A 60 -4.74 -2.32 -11.13
CA ARG A 60 -5.95 -2.54 -11.93
C ARG A 60 -6.72 -3.73 -11.41
N TRP A 61 -8.04 -3.68 -11.55
CA TRP A 61 -8.94 -4.80 -11.31
C TRP A 61 -10.07 -4.77 -12.35
N ASP A 62 -10.62 -5.94 -12.64
CA ASP A 62 -11.73 -6.08 -13.59
C ASP A 62 -12.70 -7.10 -13.02
N TRP A 63 -13.74 -6.61 -12.33
CA TRP A 63 -14.78 -7.44 -11.72
C TRP A 63 -15.61 -8.22 -12.75
N SER A 64 -15.63 -7.77 -14.01
CA SER A 64 -16.35 -8.45 -15.09
C SER A 64 -15.59 -9.68 -15.60
N LYS A 65 -14.25 -9.63 -15.59
CA LYS A 65 -13.38 -10.75 -16.01
C LYS A 65 -12.94 -11.64 -14.86
N ASN A 66 -12.77 -11.07 -13.67
CA ASN A 66 -12.31 -11.75 -12.46
C ASN A 66 -13.33 -11.53 -11.34
N PRO A 67 -14.39 -12.37 -11.26
CA PRO A 67 -15.41 -12.24 -10.21
C PRO A 67 -14.82 -12.53 -8.82
N CYS A 68 -13.77 -13.33 -8.74
CA CYS A 68 -12.92 -13.45 -7.56
C CYS A 68 -12.04 -12.21 -7.49
N GLY A 69 -12.11 -11.42 -6.42
CA GLY A 69 -11.41 -10.13 -6.25
C GLY A 69 -9.91 -10.17 -6.50
N THR A 70 -9.56 -10.11 -7.78
CA THR A 70 -8.21 -10.26 -8.30
C THR A 70 -7.73 -8.88 -8.70
N PHE A 71 -6.60 -8.50 -8.12
CA PHE A 71 -5.97 -7.23 -8.36
C PHE A 71 -4.61 -7.44 -9.02
N HIS A 72 -4.34 -6.65 -10.05
CA HIS A 72 -3.08 -6.65 -10.77
C HIS A 72 -2.30 -5.40 -10.39
N ILE A 73 -1.20 -5.57 -9.67
CA ILE A 73 -0.31 -4.49 -9.26
C ILE A 73 0.96 -4.55 -10.12
N LYS A 74 1.28 -3.44 -10.79
CA LYS A 74 2.53 -3.26 -11.53
C LYS A 74 3.36 -2.20 -10.83
N VAL A 75 4.66 -2.44 -10.69
CA VAL A 75 5.59 -1.47 -10.09
C VAL A 75 6.78 -1.27 -11.02
N GLY A 76 7.11 -0.01 -11.29
CA GLY A 76 8.27 0.37 -12.11
C GLY A 76 9.55 0.26 -11.31
N VAL A 77 10.28 -0.86 -11.49
CA VAL A 77 11.55 -1.14 -10.80
C VAL A 77 12.57 -1.61 -11.82
N LYS A 78 13.82 -1.14 -11.71
CA LYS A 78 14.92 -1.61 -12.57
C LYS A 78 15.44 -2.95 -12.08
N HIS A 79 15.99 -3.77 -12.98
CA HIS A 79 16.59 -5.05 -12.60
C HIS A 79 17.68 -4.91 -11.52
N ALA A 80 18.47 -3.84 -11.56
CA ALA A 80 19.49 -3.56 -10.53
C ALA A 80 18.91 -3.28 -9.13
N GLU A 81 17.60 -3.03 -9.03
CA GLU A 81 16.90 -2.70 -7.78
C GLU A 81 16.12 -3.91 -7.23
N LEU A 82 16.30 -5.13 -7.77
CA LEU A 82 15.57 -6.32 -7.32
C LEU A 82 15.81 -6.66 -5.84
N GLU A 83 17.04 -6.47 -5.34
CA GLU A 83 17.34 -6.71 -3.92
C GLU A 83 16.59 -5.70 -3.00
N VAL A 84 16.51 -4.43 -3.44
CA VAL A 84 15.73 -3.37 -2.78
C VAL A 84 14.24 -3.73 -2.81
N PHE A 85 13.76 -4.22 -3.96
CA PHE A 85 12.38 -4.65 -4.14
C PHE A 85 12.00 -5.80 -3.22
N SER A 86 12.79 -6.87 -3.16
CA SER A 86 12.48 -8.02 -2.30
C SER A 86 12.35 -7.62 -0.83
N LYS A 87 13.26 -6.78 -0.33
CA LYS A 87 13.21 -6.25 1.05
C LYS A 87 12.00 -5.36 1.29
N ALA A 88 11.69 -4.45 0.36
CA ALA A 88 10.53 -3.59 0.46
C ALA A 88 9.22 -4.41 0.42
N PHE A 89 9.16 -5.43 -0.43
CA PHE A 89 8.01 -6.30 -0.60
C PHE A 89 7.72 -7.12 0.65
N GLU A 90 8.75 -7.71 1.27
CA GLU A 90 8.63 -8.43 2.55
C GLU A 90 8.08 -7.52 3.66
N LYS A 91 8.64 -6.30 3.81
CA LYS A 91 8.14 -5.31 4.78
C LYS A 91 6.69 -4.92 4.52
N SER A 92 6.33 -4.79 3.24
CA SER A 92 4.98 -4.45 2.81
C SER A 92 3.98 -5.53 3.18
N ILE A 93 4.32 -6.81 2.93
CA ILE A 93 3.48 -7.96 3.34
C ILE A 93 3.30 -7.96 4.85
N ASN A 94 4.38 -7.83 5.62
CA ASN A 94 4.32 -7.88 7.08
C ASN A 94 3.43 -6.77 7.66
N LEU A 95 3.58 -5.54 7.16
CA LEU A 95 2.73 -4.42 7.56
C LEU A 95 1.28 -4.65 7.16
N PHE A 96 1.04 -5.07 5.92
CA PHE A 96 -0.31 -5.27 5.39
C PHE A 96 -1.06 -6.37 6.14
N MET A 97 -0.41 -7.49 6.45
CA MET A 97 -0.99 -8.56 7.28
C MET A 97 -1.31 -8.07 8.69
N SER A 98 -0.44 -7.26 9.29
CA SER A 98 -0.71 -6.64 10.60
C SER A 98 -1.92 -5.71 10.57
N LEU A 99 -2.11 -4.95 9.48
CA LEU A 99 -3.29 -4.10 9.28
C LEU A 99 -4.56 -4.93 9.15
N LEU A 100 -4.53 -6.00 8.36
CA LEU A 100 -5.65 -6.94 8.19
C LEU A 100 -6.05 -7.63 9.49
N ASP A 101 -5.10 -7.99 10.34
CA ASP A 101 -5.42 -8.61 11.63
C ASP A 101 -5.96 -7.59 12.63
N SER A 102 -5.49 -6.34 12.58
CA SER A 102 -6.02 -5.26 13.42
C SER A 102 -7.48 -4.92 13.11
N THR A 103 -7.92 -5.02 11.85
CA THR A 103 -9.31 -4.75 11.45
C THR A 103 -10.26 -5.88 11.82
N LYS A 104 -9.78 -7.14 11.85
CA LYS A 104 -10.55 -8.28 12.40
C LYS A 104 -10.83 -8.10 13.90
N LEU A 105 -9.86 -7.60 14.67
CA LEU A 105 -10.03 -7.33 16.10
C LEU A 105 -11.04 -6.20 16.38
N MET A 106 -11.20 -5.22 15.48
CA MET A 106 -12.20 -4.17 15.63
C MET A 106 -13.65 -4.67 15.44
N HIS A 107 -13.86 -5.71 14.62
CA HIS A 107 -15.19 -6.31 14.41
C HIS A 107 -15.62 -7.30 15.52
N GLN A 108 -14.76 -7.56 16.52
CA GLN A 108 -15.04 -8.44 17.66
C GLN A 108 -15.39 -7.71 18.95
N ARG A 109 -15.57 -6.37 18.94
CA ARG A 109 -16.08 -5.68 20.13
C ARG A 109 -17.55 -6.07 20.36
N PRO A 110 -17.92 -6.60 21.54
CA PRO A 110 -19.32 -6.91 21.83
C PRO A 110 -20.14 -5.63 21.77
N ALA A 111 -21.34 -5.74 21.20
CA ALA A 111 -22.34 -4.68 21.25
C ALA A 111 -22.51 -4.25 22.72
N VAL A 112 -22.20 -2.99 23.01
CA VAL A 112 -22.43 -2.41 24.33
C VAL A 112 -23.92 -2.55 24.60
N ALA A 113 -24.26 -3.32 25.63
CA ALA A 113 -25.62 -3.42 26.13
C ALA A 113 -26.10 -2.01 26.47
N GLN A 114 -27.15 -1.56 25.77
CA GLN A 114 -27.87 -0.35 26.12
C GLN A 114 -28.68 -0.68 27.38
N ASN A 115 -28.30 -0.05 28.50
CA ASN A 115 -29.09 0.03 29.72
C ASN A 115 -30.16 1.12 29.56
#